data_AF-A0A7K7WJE4-F1
#
_entry.id   AF-A0A7K7WJE4-F1
#
_cell.length_a   1.000
_cell.length_b   1.000
_cell.length_c   1.000
_cell.angle_alpha   90.00
_cell.angle_beta   90.00
_cell.angle_gamma   90.00
#
_symmetry.space_group_name_H-M   'P 1'
#
loop_
_entity.id
_entity.type
_entity.pdbx_description
1 polymer ?
#
loop_
_entity_poly.entity_id
_entity_poly.type
_entity_poly.pdbx_seq_one_letter_code
_entity_poly.pdbx_strand_id
1 'polypeptide(L)'
;FLNLFYFLLLLRFGETKEGDIVRHDGKTSDGYLEHIFKHAAKELFGMDVKEITYKALKNKDFQEVTLEKDGETLLRFAAAYGFRNIQNMVLKMKKGKFSYHFVEVLACPGGCLNGKGQAQGDDGKPDKALLNRMAEVYAAIPVRLPETNVQVQKMYQDWLEGVDSKKAQETLHTKYSAVNQTANNLDIKW
;
A
#
# COMPACT_ATOMS: atom_id res chain seq x y z
N PHE A 1 -7.79 -0.07 -24.96
CA PHE A 1 -6.61 -0.26 -24.08
C PHE A 1 -6.90 -1.19 -22.90
N LEU A 2 -7.89 -0.92 -22.03
CA LEU A 2 -8.26 -1.88 -20.95
C LEU A 2 -8.65 -3.28 -21.46
N ASN A 3 -9.41 -3.34 -22.56
CA ASN A 3 -9.79 -4.64 -23.16
C ASN A 3 -8.61 -5.45 -23.69
N LEU A 4 -7.54 -4.81 -24.17
CA LEU A 4 -6.38 -5.52 -24.71
C LEU A 4 -5.49 -6.08 -23.60
N PHE A 5 -5.39 -5.37 -22.48
CA PHE A 5 -4.63 -5.82 -21.31
C PHE A 5 -5.33 -6.97 -20.58
N TYR A 6 -6.65 -6.89 -20.43
CA TYR A 6 -7.45 -7.98 -19.85
C TYR A 6 -7.42 -9.24 -20.72
N PHE A 7 -7.48 -9.07 -22.04
CA PHE A 7 -7.39 -10.16 -23.00
C PHE A 7 -6.00 -10.81 -23.02
N LEU A 8 -4.91 -10.05 -22.86
CA LEU A 8 -3.56 -10.60 -22.76
C LEU A 8 -3.34 -11.39 -21.47
N LEU A 9 -3.94 -10.94 -20.35
CA LEU A 9 -3.86 -11.61 -19.06
C LEU A 9 -4.64 -12.94 -19.09
N LEU A 10 -5.86 -12.95 -19.66
CA LEU A 10 -6.69 -14.15 -19.83
C LEU A 10 -6.07 -15.18 -20.79
N LEU A 11 -5.49 -14.72 -21.90
CA LEU A 11 -4.88 -15.62 -22.90
C LEU A 11 -3.59 -16.30 -22.42
N ARG A 12 -2.86 -15.71 -21.46
CA ARG A 12 -1.60 -16.31 -20.95
C ARG A 12 -1.75 -17.08 -19.64
N PHE A 13 -2.70 -16.73 -18.78
CA PHE A 13 -2.77 -17.29 -17.41
C PHE A 13 -3.93 -18.25 -17.17
N GLY A 14 -4.66 -18.62 -18.24
CA GLY A 14 -5.79 -19.54 -18.19
C GLY A 14 -7.06 -18.87 -17.65
N GLU A 15 -8.21 -19.48 -17.93
CA GLU A 15 -9.49 -19.05 -17.36
C GLU A 15 -9.40 -19.09 -15.83
N THR A 16 -9.38 -17.93 -15.19
CA THR A 16 -9.70 -17.83 -13.76
C THR A 16 -11.13 -18.32 -13.63
N LYS A 17 -11.32 -19.53 -13.09
CA LYS A 17 -12.67 -20.01 -12.78
C LYS A 17 -13.30 -19.00 -11.83
N GLU A 18 -14.59 -18.75 -12.02
CA GLU A 18 -15.39 -17.73 -11.32
C GLU A 18 -15.42 -17.87 -9.77
N GLY A 19 -14.70 -18.85 -9.21
CA GLY A 19 -14.51 -19.11 -7.77
C GLY A 19 -13.11 -18.83 -7.20
N ASP A 20 -12.14 -18.31 -7.96
CA ASP A 20 -10.75 -18.08 -7.51
C ASP A 20 -10.44 -16.61 -7.17
N ILE A 21 -11.46 -15.79 -6.87
CA ILE A 21 -11.24 -14.41 -6.45
C ILE A 21 -10.59 -14.42 -5.06
N VAL A 22 -9.41 -13.83 -4.98
CA VAL A 22 -8.65 -13.66 -3.74
C VAL A 22 -8.22 -12.20 -3.60
N ARG A 23 -7.98 -11.78 -2.36
CA ARG A 23 -7.45 -10.45 -2.05
C ARG A 23 -6.13 -10.53 -1.29
N HIS A 24 -5.45 -9.39 -1.20
CA HIS A 24 -4.37 -9.21 -0.25
C HIS A 24 -4.93 -9.14 1.19
N ASP A 25 -4.04 -9.28 2.18
CA ASP A 25 -4.41 -9.33 3.61
C ASP A 25 -5.04 -8.02 4.12
N GLY A 26 -4.72 -6.91 3.47
CA GLY A 26 -5.31 -5.60 3.73
C GLY A 26 -6.84 -5.57 3.51
N LYS A 27 -7.53 -4.73 4.28
CA LYS A 27 -8.99 -4.64 4.28
C LYS A 27 -9.50 -3.54 3.34
N THR A 28 -8.65 -2.57 3.01
CA THR A 28 -8.98 -1.48 2.09
C THR A 28 -7.78 -1.21 1.16
N SER A 29 -7.43 0.05 0.93
CA SER A 29 -6.19 0.45 0.24
C SER A 29 -4.94 0.35 1.12
N ASP A 30 -5.09 -0.20 2.33
CA ASP A 30 -4.04 -0.40 3.33
C ASP A 30 -3.41 -1.79 3.21
N GLY A 31 -2.51 -2.10 4.14
CA GLY A 31 -1.93 -3.44 4.29
C GLY A 31 -0.56 -3.63 3.67
N TYR A 32 -0.05 -2.68 2.87
CA TYR A 32 1.34 -2.73 2.41
C TYR A 32 2.31 -2.55 3.59
N LEU A 33 2.05 -1.58 4.46
CA LEU A 33 2.82 -1.39 5.68
C LEU A 33 2.92 -2.69 6.49
N GLU A 34 1.77 -3.33 6.75
CA GLU A 34 1.73 -4.56 7.54
C GLU A 34 2.50 -5.70 6.88
N HIS A 35 2.28 -5.90 5.58
CA HIS A 35 2.96 -6.92 4.81
C HIS A 35 4.48 -6.74 4.84
N ILE A 36 4.96 -5.52 4.56
CA ILE A 36 6.39 -5.20 4.58
C ILE A 36 6.95 -5.32 6.01
N PHE A 37 6.18 -4.93 7.03
CA PHE A 37 6.61 -5.04 8.42
C PHE A 37 6.81 -6.50 8.83
N LYS A 38 5.85 -7.39 8.55
CA LYS A 38 5.95 -8.82 8.84
C LYS A 38 7.10 -9.47 8.06
N HIS A 39 7.23 -9.12 6.78
CA HIS A 39 8.32 -9.59 5.94
C HIS A 39 9.69 -9.15 6.47
N ALA A 40 9.87 -7.86 6.78
CA ALA A 40 11.12 -7.33 7.32
C ALA A 40 11.46 -7.89 8.70
N ALA A 41 10.48 -8.09 9.58
CA ALA A 41 10.68 -8.72 10.88
C ALA A 41 11.24 -10.14 10.75
N LYS A 42 10.68 -10.92 9.82
CA LYS A 42 11.12 -12.28 9.53
C LYS A 42 12.49 -12.31 8.87
N GLU A 43 12.68 -11.51 7.82
CA GLU A 43 13.90 -11.55 7.00
C GLU A 43 15.12 -10.98 7.74
N LEU A 44 14.96 -9.87 8.45
CA LEU A 44 16.07 -9.17 9.11
C LEU A 44 16.36 -9.69 10.52
N PHE A 45 15.34 -10.20 11.23
CA PHE A 45 15.46 -10.56 12.65
C PHE A 45 15.00 -11.97 12.99
N GLY A 46 14.53 -12.76 12.01
CA GLY A 46 14.02 -14.12 12.24
C GLY A 46 12.73 -14.16 13.07
N MET A 47 12.00 -13.05 13.18
CA MET A 47 10.81 -12.93 14.03
C MET A 47 9.53 -13.09 13.21
N ASP A 48 8.74 -14.12 13.50
CA ASP A 48 7.44 -14.35 12.87
C ASP A 48 6.34 -13.54 13.58
N VAL A 49 5.98 -12.40 12.98
CA VAL A 49 4.97 -11.47 13.52
C VAL A 49 3.60 -11.78 12.89
N LYS A 50 2.67 -12.33 13.67
CA LYS A 50 1.32 -12.67 13.21
C LYS A 50 0.37 -11.48 13.18
N GLU A 51 0.44 -10.65 14.21
CA GLU A 51 -0.42 -9.48 14.42
C GLU A 51 0.43 -8.27 14.72
N ILE A 52 0.01 -7.10 14.24
CA ILE A 52 0.66 -5.82 14.53
C ILE A 52 -0.32 -4.88 15.22
N THR A 53 0.22 -4.03 16.11
CA THR A 53 -0.58 -3.03 16.82
C THR A 53 -0.24 -1.65 16.28
N TYR A 54 -1.27 -0.97 15.77
CA TYR A 54 -1.16 0.42 15.32
C TYR A 54 -1.42 1.37 16.49
N LYS A 55 -0.43 2.19 16.82
CA LYS A 55 -0.56 3.27 17.79
C LYS A 55 -0.85 4.57 17.07
N ALA A 56 -2.06 5.13 17.27
CA ALA A 56 -2.36 6.48 16.79
C ALA A 56 -1.47 7.49 17.52
N LEU A 57 -0.89 8.42 16.75
CA LEU A 57 -0.05 9.49 17.30
C LEU A 57 -0.90 10.74 17.55
N LYS A 58 -0.80 11.74 16.68
CA LYS A 58 -1.54 13.01 16.82
C LYS A 58 -3.02 12.86 16.47
N ASN A 59 -3.33 11.96 15.55
CA ASN A 59 -4.66 11.69 15.04
C ASN A 59 -4.72 10.26 14.50
N LYS A 60 -5.92 9.80 14.15
CA LYS A 60 -6.16 8.45 13.61
C LYS A 60 -5.48 8.19 12.26
N ASP A 61 -5.14 9.24 11.52
CA ASP A 61 -4.54 9.18 10.18
C ASP A 61 -2.99 9.25 10.22
N PHE A 62 -2.40 9.26 11.41
CA PHE A 62 -0.96 9.07 11.61
C PHE A 62 -0.75 7.99 12.67
N GLN A 63 -0.41 6.80 12.23
CA GLN A 63 -0.22 5.63 13.07
C GLN A 63 1.21 5.13 13.02
N GLU A 64 1.68 4.56 14.12
CA GLU A 64 3.02 3.99 14.29
C GLU A 64 2.91 2.51 14.65
N VAL A 65 3.86 1.72 14.12
CA VAL A 65 4.04 0.31 14.44
C VAL A 65 5.51 0.09 14.78
N THR A 66 5.79 -0.53 15.92
CA THR A 66 7.16 -0.82 16.37
C THR A 66 7.36 -2.31 16.59
N LEU A 67 8.55 -2.78 16.24
CA LEU A 67 9.08 -4.08 16.66
C LEU A 67 10.15 -3.81 17.70
N GLU A 68 10.00 -4.38 18.89
CA GLU A 68 10.95 -4.22 19.98
C GLU A 68 11.45 -5.59 20.45
N LYS A 69 12.75 -5.65 20.79
CA LYS A 69 13.40 -6.83 21.35
C LYS A 69 14.48 -6.38 22.30
N ASP A 70 14.53 -6.96 23.51
CA ASP A 70 15.55 -6.68 24.52
C ASP A 70 15.71 -5.18 24.87
N GLY A 71 14.62 -4.41 24.76
CA GLY A 71 14.61 -2.96 25.02
C GLY A 71 15.06 -2.09 23.83
N GLU A 72 15.42 -2.69 22.70
CA GLU A 72 15.78 -1.99 21.47
C GLU A 72 14.64 -1.98 20.46
N THR A 73 14.44 -0.84 19.78
CA THR A 73 13.51 -0.75 18.65
C THR A 73 14.19 -1.25 17.38
N LEU A 74 13.81 -2.45 16.93
CA LEU A 74 14.33 -3.09 15.72
C LEU A 74 13.69 -2.51 14.45
N LEU A 75 12.38 -2.32 14.45
CA LEU A 75 11.63 -1.68 13.36
C LEU A 75 10.73 -0.59 13.92
N ARG A 76 10.58 0.48 13.14
CA ARG A 76 9.68 1.60 13.45
C ARG A 76 9.09 2.12 12.16
N PHE A 77 7.85 1.74 11.90
CA PHE A 77 7.12 2.05 10.68
C PHE A 77 6.00 3.04 10.98
N ALA A 78 5.59 3.83 9.98
CA ALA A 78 4.45 4.73 10.10
C ALA A 78 3.51 4.65 8.90
N ALA A 79 2.21 4.79 9.17
CA ALA A 79 1.20 5.12 8.16
C ALA A 79 0.84 6.60 8.30
N ALA A 80 1.00 7.38 7.24
CA ALA A 80 0.73 8.82 7.22
C ALA A 80 -0.27 9.16 6.11
N TYR A 81 -1.54 9.26 6.49
CA TYR A 81 -2.64 9.51 5.57
C TYR A 81 -3.09 10.97 5.64
N GLY A 82 -3.44 11.54 4.48
CA GLY A 82 -3.80 12.94 4.36
C GLY A 82 -2.60 13.86 4.13
N PHE A 83 -2.75 14.78 3.17
CA PHE A 83 -1.70 15.72 2.80
C PHE A 83 -1.11 16.52 3.98
N ARG A 84 -1.93 16.90 4.97
CA ARG A 84 -1.46 17.58 6.18
C ARG A 84 -0.47 16.74 6.98
N ASN A 85 -0.71 15.43 7.12
CA ASN A 85 0.20 14.53 7.82
C ASN A 85 1.50 14.34 7.01
N ILE A 86 1.38 14.21 5.68
CA ILE A 86 2.53 14.12 4.77
C ILE A 86 3.42 15.37 4.84
N GLN A 87 2.83 16.57 4.80
CA GLN A 87 3.57 17.83 4.94
C GLN A 87 4.32 17.90 6.28
N ASN A 88 3.62 17.60 7.38
CA ASN A 88 4.23 17.60 8.72
C ASN A 88 5.38 16.58 8.83
N MET A 89 5.22 15.41 8.23
CA MET A 89 6.23 14.36 8.13
C MET A 89 7.46 14.86 7.37
N VAL A 90 7.28 15.41 6.17
CA VAL A 90 8.38 15.96 5.35
C VAL A 90 9.10 17.11 6.08
N LEU A 91 8.38 17.98 6.78
CA LEU A 91 8.99 19.04 7.59
C LEU A 91 9.82 18.49 8.76
N LYS A 92 9.41 17.38 9.38
CA LYS A 92 10.20 16.70 10.41
C LYS A 92 11.46 16.05 9.83
N MET A 93 11.34 15.42 8.65
CA MET A 93 12.48 14.86 7.91
C MET A 93 13.53 15.93 7.61
N LYS A 94 13.11 17.09 7.07
CA LYS A 94 14.02 18.22 6.81
C LYS A 94 14.73 18.74 8.05
N LYS A 95 14.12 18.61 9.23
CA LYS A 95 14.69 19.03 10.52
C LYS A 95 15.56 17.95 11.19
N GLY A 96 15.78 16.81 10.54
CA GLY A 96 16.50 15.67 11.13
C GLY A 96 15.77 15.00 12.30
N LYS A 97 14.45 15.24 12.44
CA LYS A 97 13.62 14.71 13.54
C LYS A 97 12.69 13.61 13.04
N PHE A 98 13.24 12.66 12.28
CA PHE A 98 12.48 11.57 11.66
C PHE A 98 13.16 10.23 11.92
N SER A 99 12.48 9.36 12.69
CA SER A 99 13.03 8.11 13.22
C SER A 99 12.33 6.86 12.69
N TYR A 100 11.66 6.96 11.54
CA TYR A 100 10.96 5.84 10.91
C TYR A 100 11.83 5.20 9.84
N HIS A 101 11.87 3.87 9.83
CA HIS A 101 12.58 3.06 8.85
C HIS A 101 11.77 2.90 7.55
N PHE A 102 10.45 2.89 7.65
CA PHE A 102 9.53 2.80 6.53
C PHE A 102 8.28 3.64 6.78
N VAL A 103 7.72 4.21 5.72
CA VAL A 103 6.49 5.00 5.80
C VAL A 103 5.58 4.71 4.62
N GLU A 104 4.34 4.33 4.92
CA GLU A 104 3.27 4.28 3.94
C GLU A 104 2.55 5.64 3.92
N VAL A 105 2.42 6.23 2.73
CA VAL A 105 1.76 7.53 2.54
C VAL A 105 0.55 7.40 1.63
N LEU A 106 -0.58 7.96 2.07
CA LEU A 106 -1.80 8.07 1.25
C LEU A 106 -2.27 9.53 1.25
N ALA A 107 -2.62 10.07 0.09
CA ALA A 107 -2.97 11.49 -0.03
C ALA A 107 -4.27 11.85 0.69
N CYS A 108 -5.23 10.92 0.75
CA CYS A 108 -6.54 11.12 1.36
C CYS A 108 -6.54 10.68 2.85
N PRO A 109 -7.15 11.47 3.75
CA PRO A 109 -7.43 11.01 5.11
C PRO A 109 -8.27 9.73 5.08
N GLY A 110 -7.99 8.75 5.94
CA GLY A 110 -8.68 7.47 5.97
C GLY A 110 -8.53 6.61 4.71
N GLY A 111 -7.50 6.84 3.89
CA GLY A 111 -7.19 6.03 2.72
C GLY A 111 -8.05 6.30 1.48
N CYS A 112 -7.93 5.44 0.47
CA CYS A 112 -8.50 5.67 -0.86
C CYS A 112 -10.03 5.68 -0.91
N LEU A 113 -10.71 5.05 0.06
CA LEU A 113 -12.18 5.08 0.16
C LEU A 113 -12.75 6.48 0.47
N ASN A 114 -11.90 7.42 0.89
CA ASN A 114 -12.28 8.82 1.09
C ASN A 114 -11.78 9.73 -0.04
N GLY A 115 -11.38 9.15 -1.18
CA GLY A 115 -10.95 9.89 -2.36
C GLY A 115 -12.08 10.69 -3.01
N LYS A 116 -11.75 11.83 -3.63
CA LYS A 116 -12.74 12.68 -4.33
C LYS A 116 -13.38 12.01 -5.56
N GLY A 117 -12.76 10.96 -6.10
CA GLY A 117 -13.28 10.21 -7.25
C GLY A 117 -14.24 9.07 -6.90
N GLN A 118 -14.66 8.95 -5.63
CA GLN A 118 -15.60 7.92 -5.21
C GLN A 118 -17.02 8.20 -5.70
N ALA A 119 -17.85 7.15 -5.75
CA ALA A 119 -19.26 7.26 -6.10
C ALA A 119 -19.98 8.26 -5.18
N GLN A 120 -20.80 9.11 -5.78
CA GLN A 120 -21.57 10.14 -5.09
C GLN A 120 -23.06 9.82 -5.19
N GLY A 121 -23.81 10.15 -4.14
CA GLY A 121 -25.27 10.15 -4.19
C GLY A 121 -25.79 11.40 -4.93
N ASP A 122 -27.12 11.49 -5.02
CA ASP A 122 -27.80 12.61 -5.69
C ASP A 122 -27.50 13.99 -5.06
N ASP A 123 -27.03 14.00 -3.81
CA ASP A 123 -26.63 15.21 -3.09
C ASP A 123 -25.17 15.63 -3.35
N GLY A 124 -24.47 14.94 -4.25
CA GLY A 124 -23.06 15.19 -4.60
C GLY A 124 -22.07 14.80 -3.49
N LYS A 125 -22.53 14.15 -2.41
CA LYS A 125 -21.66 13.65 -1.34
C LYS A 125 -21.32 12.18 -1.59
N PRO A 126 -20.20 11.69 -1.01
CA PRO A 126 -19.86 10.28 -1.11
C PRO A 126 -21.01 9.39 -0.63
N ASP A 127 -21.39 8.41 -1.45
CA ASP A 127 -22.39 7.41 -1.07
C ASP A 127 -21.76 6.43 -0.06
N LYS A 128 -21.88 6.78 1.22
CA LYS A 128 -21.31 5.99 2.32
C LYS A 128 -21.91 4.60 2.41
N ALA A 129 -23.19 4.42 2.05
CA ALA A 129 -23.83 3.12 2.10
C ALA A 129 -23.22 2.19 1.05
N LEU A 130 -23.05 2.69 -0.18
CA LEU A 130 -22.38 1.96 -1.25
C LEU A 130 -20.91 1.65 -0.92
N LEU A 131 -20.16 2.64 -0.40
CA LEU A 131 -18.75 2.45 -0.03
C LEU A 131 -18.57 1.42 1.10
N ASN A 132 -19.43 1.45 2.12
CA ASN A 132 -19.41 0.45 3.19
C ASN A 132 -19.73 -0.94 2.67
N ARG A 133 -20.77 -1.08 1.83
CA ARG A 133 -21.10 -2.35 1.20
C ARG A 133 -19.96 -2.90 0.35
N MET A 134 -19.28 -2.04 -0.41
CA MET A 134 -18.10 -2.44 -1.18
C MET A 134 -16.96 -2.93 -0.27
N ALA A 135 -16.70 -2.23 0.84
CA ALA A 135 -15.69 -2.63 1.81
C ALA A 135 -16.03 -3.98 2.47
N GLU A 136 -17.29 -4.22 2.82
CA GLU A 136 -17.76 -5.49 3.37
C GLU A 136 -17.61 -6.64 2.38
N VAL A 137 -18.04 -6.44 1.12
CA VAL A 137 -17.87 -7.44 0.06
C VAL A 137 -16.39 -7.74 -0.17
N TYR A 138 -15.54 -6.71 -0.21
CA TYR A 138 -14.10 -6.90 -0.36
C TYR A 138 -13.50 -7.66 0.83
N ALA A 139 -13.83 -7.29 2.07
CA ALA A 139 -13.30 -7.93 3.27
C ALA A 139 -13.69 -9.41 3.37
N ALA A 140 -14.84 -9.80 2.80
CA ALA A 140 -15.31 -11.19 2.75
C ALA A 140 -14.56 -12.07 1.73
N ILE A 141 -13.81 -11.47 0.79
CA ILE A 141 -12.99 -12.23 -0.17
C ILE A 141 -11.86 -12.94 0.60
N PRO A 142 -11.58 -14.23 0.30
CA PRO A 142 -10.47 -14.95 0.91
C PRO A 142 -9.11 -14.29 0.66
N VAL A 143 -8.28 -14.24 1.70
CA VAL A 143 -6.90 -13.74 1.59
C VAL A 143 -6.01 -14.81 0.95
N ARG A 144 -5.19 -14.39 -0.01
CA ARG A 144 -4.07 -15.20 -0.51
C ARG A 144 -2.83 -14.33 -0.58
N LEU A 145 -1.78 -14.73 0.14
CA LEU A 145 -0.52 -14.02 0.15
C LEU A 145 0.18 -14.13 -1.23
N PRO A 146 0.79 -13.05 -1.76
CA PRO A 146 1.48 -13.08 -3.05
C PRO A 146 2.51 -14.21 -3.17
N GLU A 147 3.25 -14.50 -2.09
CA GLU A 147 4.28 -15.54 -2.02
C GLU A 147 3.71 -16.94 -2.20
N THR A 148 2.47 -17.16 -1.77
CA THR A 148 1.77 -18.45 -1.89
C THR A 148 0.99 -18.58 -3.20
N ASN A 149 0.93 -17.51 -4.01
CA ASN A 149 0.14 -17.49 -5.22
C ASN A 149 0.92 -18.10 -6.39
N VAL A 150 0.58 -19.34 -6.74
CA VAL A 150 1.20 -20.08 -7.86
C VAL A 150 1.13 -19.32 -9.19
N GLN A 151 0.07 -18.55 -9.44
CA GLN A 151 -0.03 -17.76 -10.68
C GLN A 151 0.97 -16.60 -10.70
N VAL A 152 1.21 -15.97 -9.56
CA VAL A 152 2.26 -14.94 -9.43
C VAL A 152 3.63 -15.58 -9.62
N GLN A 153 3.89 -16.74 -9.02
CA GLN A 153 5.15 -17.47 -9.20
C GLN A 153 5.39 -17.84 -10.68
N LYS A 154 4.37 -18.35 -11.39
CA LYS A 154 4.43 -18.63 -12.83
C LYS A 154 4.65 -17.37 -13.66
N MET A 155 3.97 -16.27 -13.34
CA MET A 155 4.21 -14.98 -14.01
C MET A 155 5.68 -14.58 -13.89
N TYR A 156 6.28 -14.74 -12.71
CA TYR A 156 7.70 -14.47 -12.52
C TYR A 156 8.60 -15.42 -13.33
N GLN A 157 8.33 -16.73 -13.30
CA GLN A 157 9.16 -17.74 -13.97
C GLN A 157 9.03 -17.68 -15.50
N ASP A 158 7.79 -17.70 -16.02
CA ASP A 158 7.50 -17.91 -17.44
C ASP A 158 7.56 -16.62 -18.26
N TRP A 159 7.19 -15.49 -17.65
CA TRP A 159 7.12 -14.21 -18.34
C TRP A 159 8.19 -13.23 -17.90
N LEU A 160 8.38 -13.03 -16.59
CA LEU A 160 9.35 -12.05 -16.11
C LEU A 160 10.78 -12.60 -16.04
N GLU A 161 11.03 -13.88 -16.34
CA GLU A 161 12.37 -14.48 -16.36
C GLU A 161 13.08 -14.46 -14.98
N GLY A 162 12.31 -14.52 -13.90
CA GLY A 162 12.78 -14.50 -12.51
C GLY A 162 12.43 -13.20 -11.76
N VAL A 163 12.54 -13.26 -10.43
CA VAL A 163 12.20 -12.14 -9.52
C VAL A 163 13.16 -10.97 -9.67
N ASP A 164 14.46 -11.26 -9.78
CA ASP A 164 15.53 -10.26 -9.88
C ASP A 164 16.00 -10.01 -11.32
N SER A 165 15.19 -10.41 -12.31
CA SER A 165 15.57 -10.27 -13.71
C SER A 165 15.58 -8.80 -14.14
N LYS A 166 16.36 -8.50 -15.18
CA LYS A 166 16.31 -7.19 -15.84
C LYS A 166 14.89 -6.86 -16.34
N LYS A 167 14.16 -7.86 -16.84
CA LYS A 167 12.81 -7.70 -17.34
C LYS A 167 11.81 -7.36 -16.23
N ALA A 168 11.94 -7.97 -15.05
CA ALA A 168 11.14 -7.62 -13.88
C ALA A 168 11.40 -6.17 -13.46
N GLN A 169 12.67 -5.75 -13.43
CA GLN A 169 13.03 -4.36 -13.13
C GLN A 169 12.45 -3.37 -14.16
N GLU A 170 12.61 -3.64 -15.45
CA GLU A 170 12.11 -2.76 -16.52
C GLU A 170 10.58 -2.73 -16.60
N THR A 171 9.90 -3.82 -16.24
CA THR A 171 8.44 -3.94 -16.35
C THR A 171 7.70 -3.43 -15.12
N LEU A 172 8.22 -3.71 -13.92
CA LEU A 172 7.50 -3.48 -12.66
C LEU A 172 8.04 -2.29 -11.85
N HIS A 173 9.21 -1.75 -12.21
CA HIS A 173 9.81 -0.61 -11.50
C HIS A 173 9.71 0.66 -12.33
N THR A 174 9.72 1.79 -11.64
CA THR A 174 9.78 3.12 -12.25
C THR A 174 10.80 3.99 -11.53
N LYS A 175 11.17 5.11 -12.15
CA LYS A 175 12.07 6.11 -11.58
C LYS A 175 11.36 7.43 -11.47
N TYR A 176 11.57 8.11 -10.35
CA TYR A 176 11.10 9.48 -10.14
C TYR A 176 12.27 10.43 -10.32
N SER A 177 12.05 11.48 -11.10
CA SER A 177 13.03 12.55 -11.27
C SER A 177 12.55 13.78 -10.51
N ALA A 178 13.50 14.53 -9.95
CA ALA A 178 13.19 15.85 -9.42
C ALA A 178 12.58 16.69 -10.55
N VAL A 179 11.41 17.26 -10.29
CA VAL A 179 10.86 18.26 -11.21
C VAL A 179 11.69 19.52 -10.99
N ASN A 180 12.43 19.95 -12.02
CA ASN A 180 13.14 21.24 -12.03
C ASN A 180 12.11 22.38 -12.13
N GLN A 181 11.30 22.57 -11.10
CA GLN A 181 10.50 23.76 -10.94
C GLN A 181 11.31 24.78 -10.15
N THR A 182 11.75 25.82 -10.85
CA THR A 182 12.09 27.14 -10.29
C THR A 182 10.84 27.71 -9.63
N ALA A 183 10.57 27.31 -8.39
CA ALA A 183 9.59 27.99 -7.57
C ALA A 183 9.91 27.82 -6.09
N ASN A 184 10.18 28.94 -5.42
CA ASN A 184 10.08 29.10 -3.96
C ASN A 184 8.62 28.90 -3.50
N ASN A 185 8.03 27.72 -3.71
CA ASN A 185 6.62 27.45 -3.44
C ASN A 185 6.44 26.23 -2.52
N LEU A 186 6.97 26.33 -1.30
CA LEU A 186 6.33 25.65 -0.16
C LEU A 186 5.16 26.48 0.40
N ASP A 187 4.93 27.69 -0.14
CA ASP A 187 3.75 28.53 0.04
C ASP A 187 2.63 28.18 -0.96
N ILE A 188 2.44 26.90 -1.28
CA ILE A 188 1.17 26.51 -1.89
C ILE A 188 0.11 26.62 -0.80
N LYS A 189 -0.60 27.75 -0.77
CA LYS A 189 -1.86 27.91 -0.04
C LYS A 189 -2.89 26.98 -0.70
N TRP A 190 -3.24 25.91 -0.01
CA TRP A 190 -4.33 25.00 -0.35
C TRP A 190 -5.58 25.38 0.44
#